data_AF-A0A814KKI4-F1
#
_entry.id   AF-A0A814KKI4-F1
#
_cell.length_a   1.000
_cell.length_b   1.000
_cell.length_c   1.000
_cell.angle_alpha   90.00
_cell.angle_beta   90.00
_cell.angle_gamma   90.00
#
_symmetry.space_group_name_H-M   'P 1'
#
loop_
_entity.id
_entity.type
_entity.pdbx_description
1 polymer ?
#
loop_
_entity_poly.entity_id
_entity_poly.type
_entity_poly.pdbx_seq_one_letter_code
_entity_poly.pdbx_strand_id
1 'polypeptide(L)'
;MQHSSAISETSRMISAGPVVSVPKKHSKAEEFDVPRGRLAVVIVGLYRTNLRTCNGHMQKVIQKWRGTEADVFIYTYWQDAELPNNIIPSAETVGHQLKECYGNFLKSYKVNDLTKTAETFPIEGGPSAVAQCGQKLNQLQSQLKTLYLAGQLVRDYQLATGVRYDHIIRFRPDSEIWGYAPDLPRMDLT
;
A
#
# COMPACT_ATOMS: atom_id res chain seq x y z
N MET A 1 40.74 -1.48 69.66
CA MET A 1 40.23 -2.41 70.70
C MET A 1 38.98 -3.07 70.10
N GLN A 2 39.09 -4.28 69.53
CA GLN A 2 38.69 -5.58 70.14
C GLN A 2 37.25 -5.51 70.70
N HIS A 3 36.25 -6.27 70.27
CA HIS A 3 36.12 -7.72 69.98
C HIS A 3 35.11 -7.93 68.81
N SER A 4 35.25 -8.89 67.88
CA SER A 4 35.26 -10.37 67.94
C SER A 4 33.86 -11.04 67.99
N SER A 5 33.56 -11.71 66.87
CA SER A 5 32.83 -12.99 66.63
C SER A 5 31.36 -13.22 67.06
N ALA A 6 30.53 -13.63 66.09
CA ALA A 6 29.95 -14.98 66.03
C ALA A 6 29.29 -15.28 64.66
N ILE A 7 29.37 -16.55 64.28
CA ILE A 7 29.04 -17.21 63.01
C ILE A 7 27.60 -17.72 63.03
N SER A 8 26.90 -17.79 61.88
CA SER A 8 26.15 -18.99 61.51
C SER A 8 25.74 -18.98 60.04
N GLU A 9 26.27 -19.96 59.33
CA GLU A 9 25.86 -20.40 58.01
C GLU A 9 24.40 -20.85 57.98
N THR A 10 23.72 -20.65 56.85
CA THR A 10 22.84 -21.70 56.33
C THR A 10 22.78 -21.60 54.81
N SER A 11 23.58 -22.47 54.22
CA SER A 11 23.58 -22.89 52.84
C SER A 11 22.18 -23.35 52.41
N ARG A 12 21.66 -22.81 51.30
CA ARG A 12 20.68 -23.51 50.46
C ARG A 12 21.19 -23.55 49.04
N MET A 13 21.69 -24.73 48.70
CA MET A 13 21.93 -25.24 47.36
C MET A 13 20.72 -24.96 46.46
N ILE A 14 20.91 -24.18 45.41
CA ILE A 14 20.02 -24.21 44.24
C ILE A 14 20.62 -25.24 43.30
N SER A 15 19.92 -26.36 43.18
CA SER A 15 20.19 -27.46 42.26
C SER A 15 20.36 -26.92 40.84
N ALA A 16 21.51 -27.23 40.23
CA ALA A 16 21.74 -27.07 38.81
C ALA A 16 20.83 -28.05 38.06
N GLY A 17 19.73 -27.55 37.52
CA GLY A 17 18.93 -28.29 36.54
C GLY A 17 19.76 -28.56 35.27
N PRO A 18 19.48 -29.65 34.53
CA PRO A 18 20.25 -29.99 33.35
C PRO A 18 20.12 -28.88 32.31
N VAL A 19 21.28 -28.44 31.80
CA VAL A 19 21.37 -27.55 30.64
C VAL A 19 20.82 -28.33 29.44
N VAL A 20 19.55 -28.11 29.13
CA VAL A 20 18.94 -28.60 27.89
C VAL A 20 19.57 -27.79 26.76
N SER A 21 20.55 -28.39 26.09
CA SER A 21 21.10 -27.88 24.85
C SER A 21 20.00 -27.86 23.80
N VAL A 22 19.44 -26.67 23.55
CA VAL A 22 18.51 -26.45 22.44
C VAL A 22 19.29 -26.68 21.15
N PRO A 23 18.91 -27.65 20.30
CA PRO A 23 19.56 -27.81 19.01
C PRO A 23 19.28 -26.55 18.19
N LYS A 24 20.34 -25.86 17.76
CA LYS A 24 20.28 -24.83 16.72
C LYS A 24 19.75 -25.48 15.45
N LYS A 25 18.43 -25.43 15.29
CA LYS A 25 17.76 -25.74 14.02
C LYS A 25 18.21 -24.64 13.07
N HIS A 26 19.20 -24.93 12.24
CA HIS A 26 19.44 -24.16 11.02
C HIS A 26 18.13 -24.20 10.24
N SER A 27 17.32 -23.15 10.39
CA SER A 27 16.20 -22.92 9.48
C SER A 27 16.82 -22.83 8.10
N LYS A 28 16.52 -23.81 7.24
CA LYS A 28 16.66 -23.62 5.80
C LYS A 28 16.07 -22.24 5.52
N ALA A 29 16.86 -21.34 4.93
CA ALA A 29 16.30 -20.16 4.33
C ALA A 29 15.19 -20.67 3.41
N GLU A 30 13.95 -20.31 3.69
CA GLU A 30 12.90 -20.44 2.70
C GLU A 30 13.44 -19.72 1.47
N GLU A 31 13.68 -20.49 0.42
CA GLU A 31 13.97 -19.99 -0.90
C GLU A 31 12.68 -19.33 -1.36
N PHE A 32 12.46 -18.09 -0.91
CA PHE A 32 11.37 -17.26 -1.39
C PHE A 32 11.62 -17.06 -2.88
N ASP A 33 10.72 -17.63 -3.67
CA ASP A 33 10.77 -17.59 -5.12
C ASP A 33 10.76 -16.12 -5.53
N VAL A 34 11.88 -15.63 -6.06
CA VAL A 34 12.05 -14.22 -6.41
C VAL A 34 10.99 -13.87 -7.45
N PRO A 35 10.10 -12.90 -7.21
CA PRO A 35 9.07 -12.56 -8.17
C PRO A 35 9.69 -12.21 -9.53
N ARG A 36 9.37 -12.99 -10.55
CA ARG A 36 9.76 -12.72 -11.95
C ARG A 36 8.64 -11.96 -12.65
N GLY A 37 9.01 -11.17 -13.64
CA GLY A 37 8.06 -10.45 -14.48
C GLY A 37 7.87 -8.99 -14.11
N ARG A 38 6.95 -8.33 -14.82
CA ARG A 38 6.70 -6.88 -14.72
C ARG A 38 5.52 -6.62 -13.78
N LEU A 39 5.68 -5.64 -12.89
CA LEU A 39 4.66 -5.22 -11.93
C LEU A 39 3.96 -3.95 -12.40
N ALA A 40 2.62 -3.96 -12.42
CA ALA A 40 1.82 -2.74 -12.44
C ALA A 40 1.35 -2.40 -11.03
N VAL A 41 1.72 -1.22 -10.56
CA VAL A 41 1.23 -0.60 -9.33
C VAL A 41 0.11 0.38 -9.69
N VAL A 42 -1.10 0.05 -9.28
CA VAL A 42 -2.31 0.79 -9.63
C VAL A 42 -2.84 1.52 -8.40
N ILE A 43 -2.83 2.85 -8.45
CA ILE A 43 -3.24 3.69 -7.32
C ILE A 43 -4.61 4.28 -7.62
N VAL A 44 -5.60 3.92 -6.81
CA VAL A 44 -7.02 4.25 -7.07
C VAL A 44 -7.76 4.70 -5.82
N GLY A 45 -8.66 5.66 -5.97
CA GLY A 45 -9.57 6.10 -4.91
C GLY A 45 -9.66 7.61 -4.79
N LEU A 46 -9.71 8.10 -3.55
CA LEU A 46 -9.74 9.53 -3.24
C LEU A 46 -8.37 10.00 -2.78
N TYR A 47 -7.95 11.12 -3.36
CA TYR A 47 -6.80 11.89 -2.94
C TYR A 47 -7.28 12.92 -1.92
N ARG A 48 -7.20 12.54 -0.64
CA ARG A 48 -7.72 13.32 0.51
C ARG A 48 -6.63 14.05 1.29
N THR A 49 -5.43 13.49 1.34
CA THR A 49 -4.31 14.06 2.08
C THR A 49 -3.08 14.00 1.19
N ASN A 50 -2.24 15.02 1.32
CA ASN A 50 -0.96 15.20 0.64
C ASN A 50 -0.19 13.87 0.43
N LEU A 51 0.66 13.78 -0.62
CA LEU A 51 1.38 12.59 -1.10
C LEU A 51 2.32 11.88 -0.10
N ARG A 52 2.17 12.05 1.21
CA ARG A 52 3.00 11.46 2.28
C ARG A 52 3.26 9.97 2.10
N THR A 53 2.32 9.24 1.52
CA THR A 53 2.38 7.79 1.29
C THR A 53 3.20 7.37 0.07
N CYS A 54 3.45 8.27 -0.88
CA CYS A 54 4.12 7.92 -2.13
C CYS A 54 5.57 7.47 -1.90
N ASN A 55 6.26 8.06 -0.92
CA ASN A 55 7.58 7.60 -0.46
C ASN A 55 7.53 6.14 0.03
N GLY A 56 6.46 5.79 0.76
CA GLY A 56 6.22 4.41 1.21
C GLY A 56 6.02 3.46 0.05
N HIS A 57 5.19 3.83 -0.93
CA HIS A 57 4.99 3.03 -2.15
C HIS A 57 6.30 2.82 -2.91
N MET A 58 7.08 3.89 -3.09
CA MET A 58 8.36 3.88 -3.79
C MET A 58 9.37 2.97 -3.09
N GLN A 59 9.66 3.24 -1.82
CA GLN A 59 10.76 2.59 -1.10
C GLN A 59 10.43 1.17 -0.65
N LYS A 60 9.14 0.82 -0.51
CA LYS A 60 8.74 -0.50 0.02
C LYS A 60 8.24 -1.46 -1.03
N VAL A 61 7.78 -0.98 -2.18
CA VAL A 61 7.20 -1.82 -3.23
C VAL A 61 7.91 -1.61 -4.56
N ILE A 62 7.85 -0.39 -5.11
CA ILE A 62 8.27 -0.13 -6.49
C ILE A 62 9.78 -0.35 -6.66
N GLN A 63 10.61 0.28 -5.83
CA GLN A 63 12.07 0.15 -5.89
C GLN A 63 12.59 -1.17 -5.34
N LYS A 64 11.77 -1.90 -4.58
CA LYS A 64 12.11 -3.22 -4.04
C LYS A 64 11.65 -4.36 -4.93
N TRP A 65 10.93 -4.07 -6.00
CA TRP A 65 10.51 -5.08 -6.95
C TRP A 65 11.75 -5.76 -7.55
N ARG A 66 11.83 -7.09 -7.38
CA ARG A 66 12.96 -7.90 -7.86
C ARG A 66 12.75 -8.49 -9.25
N GLY A 67 11.58 -8.24 -9.85
CA GLY A 67 11.29 -8.64 -11.23
C GLY A 67 11.91 -7.70 -12.25
N THR A 68 11.37 -7.68 -13.47
CA THR A 68 11.99 -6.98 -14.61
C THR A 68 11.83 -5.46 -14.55
N GLU A 69 10.62 -4.99 -14.28
CA GLU A 69 10.31 -3.56 -14.17
C GLU A 69 9.04 -3.39 -13.33
N ALA A 70 8.88 -2.23 -12.71
CA ALA A 70 7.67 -1.83 -12.02
C ALA A 70 7.17 -0.52 -12.62
N ASP A 71 5.87 -0.41 -12.88
CA ASP A 71 5.24 0.77 -13.45
C ASP A 71 4.08 1.23 -12.59
N VAL A 72 3.82 2.54 -12.59
CA VAL A 72 2.79 3.17 -11.77
C VAL A 72 1.71 3.77 -12.67
N PHE A 73 0.46 3.44 -12.34
CA PHE A 73 -0.75 3.94 -12.96
C PHE A 73 -1.66 4.54 -11.91
N ILE A 74 -2.16 5.75 -12.14
CA ILE A 74 -2.93 6.47 -11.12
C ILE A 74 -4.23 6.97 -11.71
N TYR A 75 -5.35 6.54 -11.13
CA TYR A 75 -6.64 7.18 -11.37
C TYR A 75 -7.23 7.55 -10.03
N THR A 76 -7.32 8.85 -9.76
CA THR A 76 -7.85 9.31 -8.48
C THR A 76 -8.82 10.47 -8.69
N TYR A 77 -9.80 10.55 -7.80
CA TYR A 77 -10.49 11.81 -7.60
C TYR A 77 -9.77 12.61 -6.53
N TRP A 78 -9.71 13.93 -6.65
CA TRP A 78 -9.34 14.81 -5.55
C TRP A 78 -10.63 15.37 -4.93
N GLN A 79 -10.68 15.36 -3.61
CA GLN A 79 -11.79 15.86 -2.82
C GLN A 79 -11.23 16.27 -1.45
N ASP A 80 -11.50 17.50 -1.02
CA ASP A 80 -11.14 18.00 0.32
C ASP A 80 -9.66 17.82 0.68
N ALA A 81 -8.78 17.78 -0.32
CA ALA A 81 -7.34 17.77 -0.08
C ALA A 81 -6.93 19.15 0.41
N GLU A 82 -6.41 19.24 1.62
CA GLU A 82 -5.82 20.48 2.13
C GLU A 82 -4.30 20.37 2.04
N LEU A 83 -3.69 21.27 1.25
CA LEU A 83 -2.26 21.54 1.36
C LEU A 83 -1.99 22.30 2.67
N PRO A 84 -0.73 22.31 3.17
CA PRO A 84 -0.34 23.24 4.22
C PRO A 84 -0.82 24.66 3.87
N ASN A 85 -1.51 25.33 4.80
CA ASN A 85 -2.17 26.64 4.64
C ASN A 85 -3.60 26.65 4.05
N ASN A 86 -4.37 25.55 4.18
CA ASN A 86 -5.78 25.45 3.74
C ASN A 86 -6.00 25.70 2.24
N ILE A 87 -4.98 25.46 1.42
CA ILE A 87 -5.09 25.60 -0.03
C ILE A 87 -5.61 24.28 -0.59
N ILE A 88 -6.75 24.35 -1.27
CA ILE A 88 -7.30 23.23 -2.05
C ILE A 88 -6.42 23.08 -3.31
N PRO A 89 -5.71 21.95 -3.51
CA PRO A 89 -4.84 21.77 -4.66
C PRO A 89 -5.69 21.62 -5.93
N SER A 90 -5.22 22.22 -7.03
CA SER A 90 -5.79 21.96 -8.34
C SER A 90 -5.37 20.58 -8.85
N ALA A 91 -6.10 20.03 -9.83
CA ALA A 91 -5.71 18.78 -10.50
C ALA A 91 -4.30 18.88 -11.12
N GLU A 92 -3.89 20.07 -11.56
CA GLU A 92 -2.56 20.34 -12.08
C GLU A 92 -1.50 20.24 -10.98
N THR A 93 -1.73 20.85 -9.82
CA THR A 93 -0.83 20.76 -8.66
C THR A 93 -0.66 19.32 -8.21
N VAL A 94 -1.75 18.55 -8.09
CA VAL A 94 -1.67 17.12 -7.76
C VAL A 94 -0.90 16.36 -8.84
N GLY A 95 -1.16 16.64 -10.11
CA GLY A 95 -0.44 16.03 -11.23
C GLY A 95 1.07 16.29 -11.20
N HIS A 96 1.48 17.52 -10.86
CA HIS A 96 2.89 17.87 -10.67
C HIS A 96 3.52 17.05 -9.54
N GLN A 97 2.89 17.03 -8.38
CA GLN A 97 3.38 16.28 -7.21
C GLN A 97 3.50 14.77 -7.51
N LEU A 98 2.54 14.20 -8.26
CA LEU A 98 2.61 12.80 -8.68
C LEU A 98 3.81 12.51 -9.58
N LYS A 99 4.08 13.39 -10.54
CA LYS A 99 5.27 13.28 -11.40
C LYS A 99 6.55 13.41 -10.61
N GLU A 100 6.63 14.35 -9.68
CA GLU A 100 7.78 14.52 -8.80
C GLU A 100 8.03 13.28 -7.95
N CYS A 101 6.99 12.66 -7.39
CA CYS A 101 7.18 11.53 -6.49
C CYS A 101 7.49 10.22 -7.21
N TYR A 102 6.72 9.88 -8.25
CA TYR A 102 6.88 8.59 -8.94
C TYR A 102 7.88 8.66 -10.11
N GLY A 103 8.22 9.85 -10.60
CA GLY A 103 9.21 10.05 -11.65
C GLY A 103 8.98 9.15 -12.87
N ASN A 104 10.04 8.47 -13.31
CA ASN A 104 10.01 7.60 -14.49
C ASN A 104 9.16 6.33 -14.33
N PHE A 105 8.78 5.98 -13.10
CA PHE A 105 7.88 4.87 -12.83
C PHE A 105 6.44 5.24 -13.20
N LEU A 106 6.07 6.53 -13.21
CA LEU A 106 4.73 6.98 -13.58
C LEU A 106 4.51 6.88 -15.08
N LYS A 107 3.71 5.91 -15.53
CA LYS A 107 3.42 5.73 -16.97
C LYS A 107 2.16 6.44 -17.41
N SER A 108 1.14 6.51 -16.54
CA SER A 108 -0.08 7.24 -16.84
C SER A 108 -0.79 7.68 -15.56
N TYR A 109 -1.40 8.85 -15.60
CA TYR A 109 -2.23 9.34 -14.50
C TYR A 109 -3.43 10.15 -14.98
N LYS A 110 -4.52 10.08 -14.22
CA LYS A 110 -5.69 10.97 -14.32
C LYS A 110 -6.11 11.39 -12.92
N VAL A 111 -6.29 12.70 -12.75
CA VAL A 111 -6.76 13.32 -11.51
C VAL A 111 -8.00 14.14 -11.85
N ASN A 112 -9.14 13.79 -11.25
CA ASN A 112 -10.41 14.47 -11.52
C ASN A 112 -11.01 15.06 -10.25
N ASP A 113 -11.74 16.15 -10.41
CA ASP A 113 -12.47 16.79 -9.32
C ASP A 113 -13.73 15.97 -9.02
N LEU A 114 -13.83 15.40 -7.81
CA LEU A 114 -14.99 14.59 -7.44
C LEU A 114 -16.27 15.41 -7.49
N THR A 115 -16.24 16.70 -7.15
CA THR A 115 -17.45 17.53 -7.08
C THR A 115 -18.10 17.71 -8.46
N LYS A 116 -17.30 17.62 -9.53
CA LYS A 116 -17.74 17.76 -10.92
C LYS A 116 -18.03 16.43 -11.62
N THR A 117 -17.46 15.35 -11.09
CA THR A 117 -17.47 14.02 -11.74
C THR A 117 -18.03 12.92 -10.85
N ALA A 118 -18.73 13.32 -9.78
CA ALA A 118 -19.38 12.39 -8.86
C ALA A 118 -20.39 11.54 -9.61
N GLU A 119 -20.28 10.23 -9.44
CA GLU A 119 -21.29 9.30 -9.89
C GLU A 119 -22.48 9.36 -8.94
N THR A 120 -23.68 9.49 -9.50
CA THR A 120 -24.92 9.31 -8.76
C THR A 120 -25.25 7.83 -8.73
N PHE A 121 -25.38 7.27 -7.53
CA PHE A 121 -25.98 5.96 -7.38
C PHE A 121 -27.50 6.09 -7.60
N PRO A 122 -28.12 5.34 -8.53
CA PRO A 122 -29.56 5.39 -8.71
C PRO A 122 -30.23 4.79 -7.47
N ILE A 123 -30.87 5.64 -6.66
CA ILE A 123 -31.56 5.22 -5.42
C ILE A 123 -33.00 4.74 -5.75
N GLU A 124 -33.48 4.97 -6.97
CA GLU A 124 -34.84 4.58 -7.38
C GLU A 124 -35.01 3.05 -7.31
N GLY A 125 -35.93 2.61 -6.43
CA GLY A 125 -36.27 1.19 -6.23
C GLY A 125 -35.34 0.40 -5.30
N GLY A 126 -34.34 1.03 -4.69
CA GLY A 126 -33.43 0.38 -3.74
C GLY A 126 -34.05 0.15 -2.35
N PRO A 127 -33.54 -0.81 -1.56
CA PRO A 127 -33.95 -1.00 -0.16
C PRO A 127 -33.81 0.31 0.62
N SER A 128 -34.76 0.63 1.52
CA SER A 128 -34.75 1.88 2.31
C SER A 128 -33.44 2.13 3.08
N ALA A 129 -32.70 1.06 3.41
CA ALA A 129 -31.37 1.12 4.02
C ALA A 129 -30.31 1.81 3.14
N VAL A 130 -30.44 1.75 1.80
CA VAL A 130 -29.50 2.35 0.84
C VAL A 130 -29.72 3.86 0.73
N ALA A 131 -30.98 4.31 0.85
CA ALA A 131 -31.33 5.74 0.86
C ALA A 131 -30.72 6.49 2.05
N GLN A 132 -30.55 5.83 3.20
CA GLN A 132 -29.92 6.41 4.39
C GLN A 132 -28.44 6.74 4.20
N CYS A 133 -27.77 6.10 3.24
CA CYS A 133 -26.36 6.36 2.93
C CYS A 133 -26.17 7.67 2.13
N GLY A 134 -27.20 8.15 1.43
CA GLY A 134 -27.20 9.44 0.72
C GLY A 134 -25.90 9.70 -0.06
N GLN A 135 -25.28 10.86 0.17
CA GLN A 135 -24.05 11.28 -0.51
C GLN A 135 -22.85 10.36 -0.28
N LYS A 136 -22.80 9.62 0.84
CA LYS A 136 -21.69 8.68 1.09
C LYS A 136 -21.71 7.54 0.07
N LEU A 137 -22.88 7.13 -0.40
CA LEU A 137 -23.01 6.09 -1.42
C LEU A 137 -22.45 6.55 -2.77
N ASN A 138 -22.74 7.80 -3.17
CA ASN A 138 -22.18 8.41 -4.38
C ASN A 138 -20.64 8.46 -4.33
N GLN A 139 -20.09 8.83 -3.17
CA GLN A 139 -18.63 8.83 -2.96
C GLN A 139 -18.02 7.43 -3.03
N LEU A 140 -18.68 6.41 -2.46
CA LEU A 140 -18.23 5.03 -2.55
C LEU A 140 -18.30 4.49 -3.99
N GLN A 141 -19.39 4.81 -4.70
CA GLN A 141 -19.56 4.43 -6.11
C GLN A 141 -18.49 5.05 -6.99
N SER A 142 -18.22 6.35 -6.78
CA SER A 142 -17.14 7.04 -7.48
C SER A 142 -15.79 6.40 -7.18
N GLN A 143 -15.49 6.12 -5.90
CA GLN A 143 -14.27 5.39 -5.53
C GLN A 143 -14.15 4.03 -6.21
N LEU A 144 -15.23 3.26 -6.29
CA LEU A 144 -15.21 1.98 -7.00
C LEU A 144 -14.96 2.18 -8.50
N LYS A 145 -15.55 3.20 -9.12
CA LYS A 145 -15.33 3.55 -10.52
C LYS A 145 -13.87 3.86 -10.83
N THR A 146 -13.11 4.44 -9.89
CA THR A 146 -11.67 4.67 -10.09
C THR A 146 -10.89 3.39 -10.36
N LEU A 147 -11.31 2.25 -9.79
CA LEU A 147 -10.66 0.97 -10.06
C LEU A 147 -10.84 0.55 -11.52
N TYR A 148 -12.06 0.66 -12.03
CA TYR A 148 -12.37 0.36 -13.43
C TYR A 148 -11.58 1.27 -14.38
N LEU A 149 -11.58 2.58 -14.11
CA LEU A 149 -10.91 3.57 -14.96
C LEU A 149 -9.38 3.45 -14.91
N ALA A 150 -8.81 3.08 -13.76
CA ALA A 150 -7.39 2.77 -13.68
C ALA A 150 -7.03 1.50 -14.46
N GLY A 151 -7.90 0.48 -14.44
CA GLY A 151 -7.76 -0.70 -15.29
C GLY A 151 -7.75 -0.36 -16.77
N GLN A 152 -8.58 0.60 -17.20
CA GLN A 152 -8.53 1.13 -18.56
C GLN A 152 -7.20 1.82 -18.87
N LEU A 153 -6.67 2.65 -17.94
CA LEU A 153 -5.35 3.28 -18.13
C LEU A 153 -4.23 2.25 -18.33
N VAL A 154 -4.24 1.17 -17.55
CA VAL A 154 -3.26 0.07 -17.70
C VAL A 154 -3.42 -0.57 -19.07
N ARG A 155 -4.66 -0.96 -19.43
CA ARG A 155 -4.96 -1.59 -20.73
C ARG A 155 -4.54 -0.73 -21.90
N ASP A 156 -4.85 0.55 -21.88
CA ASP A 156 -4.52 1.48 -22.96
C ASP A 156 -3.00 1.61 -23.13
N TYR A 157 -2.26 1.65 -22.02
CA TYR A 157 -0.80 1.64 -22.06
C TYR A 157 -0.23 0.33 -22.64
N GLN A 158 -0.78 -0.82 -22.23
CA GLN A 158 -0.37 -2.12 -22.78
C GLN A 158 -0.62 -2.20 -24.29
N LEU A 159 -1.77 -1.69 -24.76
CA LEU A 159 -2.09 -1.64 -26.20
C LEU A 159 -1.16 -0.69 -26.96
N ALA A 160 -0.84 0.46 -26.39
CA ALA A 160 0.00 1.46 -27.04
C ALA A 160 1.49 1.05 -27.13
N THR A 161 1.99 0.32 -26.14
CA THR A 161 3.43 0.01 -26.01
C THR A 161 3.78 -1.45 -26.25
N GLY A 162 2.79 -2.35 -26.25
CA GLY A 162 3.02 -3.81 -26.29
C GLY A 162 3.49 -4.41 -24.97
N VAL A 163 3.64 -3.60 -23.91
CA VAL A 163 4.03 -4.07 -22.57
C VAL A 163 2.96 -4.98 -21.98
N ARG A 164 3.39 -6.02 -21.25
CA ARG A 164 2.53 -6.90 -20.47
C ARG A 164 2.97 -6.91 -19.01
N TYR A 165 1.99 -7.03 -18.11
CA TYR A 165 2.21 -7.13 -16.68
C TYR A 165 1.85 -8.53 -16.21
N ASP A 166 2.76 -9.13 -15.44
CA ASP A 166 2.57 -10.43 -14.82
C ASP A 166 1.90 -10.27 -13.45
N HIS A 167 2.12 -9.11 -12.82
CA HIS A 167 1.61 -8.78 -11.50
C HIS A 167 0.90 -7.44 -11.52
N ILE A 168 -0.22 -7.36 -10.81
CA ILE A 168 -0.94 -6.11 -10.57
C ILE A 168 -1.20 -6.00 -9.08
N ILE A 169 -0.72 -4.91 -8.48
CA ILE A 169 -1.03 -4.56 -7.09
C ILE A 169 -1.78 -3.24 -7.06
N ARG A 170 -2.78 -3.16 -6.19
CA ARG A 170 -3.61 -1.98 -6.01
C ARG A 170 -3.36 -1.31 -4.66
N PHE A 171 -3.10 -0.01 -4.68
CA PHE A 171 -3.06 0.84 -3.48
C PHE A 171 -4.16 1.87 -3.48
N ARG A 172 -4.49 2.38 -2.29
CA ARG A 172 -5.17 3.67 -2.18
C ARG A 172 -4.12 4.78 -2.15
N PRO A 173 -4.46 6.01 -2.57
CA PRO A 173 -3.55 7.14 -2.47
C PRO A 173 -3.06 7.39 -1.04
N ASP A 174 -3.85 7.05 -0.02
CA ASP A 174 -3.56 7.26 1.41
C ASP A 174 -3.02 6.00 2.11
N SER A 175 -2.64 4.95 1.36
CA SER A 175 -2.13 3.71 1.94
C SER A 175 -0.69 3.86 2.45
N GLU A 176 -0.50 3.92 3.77
CA GLU A 176 0.82 3.72 4.35
C GLU A 176 1.14 2.23 4.43
N ILE A 177 2.29 1.85 3.89
CA ILE A 177 2.77 0.47 3.94
C ILE A 177 3.63 0.31 5.18
N TRP A 178 3.16 -0.44 6.16
CA TRP A 178 3.91 -0.79 7.37
C TRP A 178 4.53 -2.18 7.23
N GLY A 179 5.78 -2.34 7.66
CA GLY A 179 6.53 -3.60 7.50
C GLY A 179 7.12 -3.81 6.09
N TYR A 180 7.45 -5.07 5.81
CA TYR A 180 7.91 -5.54 4.50
C TYR A 180 6.75 -6.24 3.79
N ALA A 181 6.47 -5.85 2.55
CA ALA A 181 5.56 -6.63 1.72
C ALA A 181 6.23 -7.98 1.42
N PRO A 182 5.56 -9.12 1.69
CA PRO A 182 6.08 -10.42 1.28
C PRO A 182 6.15 -10.49 -0.26
N ASP A 183 7.01 -11.37 -0.78
CA ASP A 183 7.10 -11.62 -2.21
C ASP A 183 5.73 -12.07 -2.76
N LEU A 184 5.34 -11.54 -3.92
CA LEU A 184 4.04 -11.86 -4.52
C LEU A 184 4.05 -13.33 -5.00
N PRO A 185 3.03 -14.13 -4.62
CA PRO A 185 2.95 -15.51 -5.05
C PRO A 185 2.79 -15.60 -6.58
N ARG A 186 3.36 -16.65 -7.16
CA ARG A 186 3.25 -16.94 -8.58
C ARG A 186 1.79 -17.25 -8.93
N MET A 187 1.22 -16.50 -9.88
CA MET A 187 -0.03 -16.89 -10.54
C MET A 187 0.32 -17.83 -11.69
N ASP A 188 0.35 -19.14 -11.44
CA ASP A 188 0.38 -20.13 -12.53
C ASP A 188 -0.99 -20.15 -13.20
N LEU A 189 -1.11 -19.40 -14.30
CA LEU A 189 -2.23 -19.48 -15.22
C LEU A 189 -1.98 -20.62 -16.22
N THR A 190 -1.96 -21.86 -15.73
CA THR A 190 -1.94 -23.08 -16.57
C THR A 190 -3.33 -23.66 -16.71
#